data_AF-A0A951GD28-F1
#
_entry.id   AF-A0A951GD28-F1
#
_cell.length_a   1.000
_cell.length_b   1.000
_cell.length_c   1.000
_cell.angle_alpha   90.00
_cell.angle_beta   90.00
_cell.angle_gamma   90.00
#
_symmetry.space_group_name_H-M   'P 1'
#
loop_
_entity.id
_entity.type
_entity.pdbx_description
1 polymer ?
#
loop_
_entity_poly.entity_id
_entity_poly.type
_entity_poly.pdbx_seq_one_letter_code
_entity_poly.pdbx_strand_id
1 'polypeptide(L)'
;IFLAIVLSFIPHDMMYGPQAALIAECFTPRLRYSGSSLGFHLASIIAGGPAPLIATALFAATGSGYAVALYILFCAIVSITATSFLPDYTNRDISQEHDIRSAASTAA
;
A
#
# COMPACT_ATOMS: atom_id res chain seq x y z
N ILE A 1 6.00 -13.83 26.43
CA ILE A 1 4.90 -13.35 25.55
C ILE A 1 5.00 -11.85 25.34
N PHE A 2 4.89 -11.00 26.37
CA PHE A 2 5.07 -9.53 26.22
C PHE A 2 6.36 -9.13 25.49
N LEU A 3 7.52 -9.67 25.89
CA LEU A 3 8.78 -9.39 25.22
C LEU A 3 8.78 -9.81 23.74
N ALA A 4 8.21 -10.98 23.42
CA ALA A 4 8.13 -11.46 22.04
C ALA A 4 7.25 -10.53 21.18
N ILE A 5 6.11 -10.09 21.72
CA ILE A 5 5.21 -9.14 21.05
C ILE A 5 5.93 -7.82 20.78
N VAL A 6 6.59 -7.23 21.79
CA VAL A 6 7.33 -5.97 21.65
C VAL A 6 8.41 -6.09 20.58
N LEU A 7 9.17 -7.19 20.58
CA LEU A 7 10.20 -7.43 19.57
C LEU A 7 9.62 -7.62 18.15
N SER A 8 8.44 -8.23 18.02
CA SER A 8 7.76 -8.39 16.73
C SER A 8 7.23 -7.07 16.14
N PHE A 9 6.87 -6.10 16.99
CA PHE A 9 6.37 -4.80 16.52
C PHE A 9 7.46 -3.89 15.95
N ILE A 10 8.71 -4.02 16.40
CA ILE A 10 9.84 -3.22 15.88
C ILE A 10 9.94 -3.27 14.34
N PRO A 11 10.10 -4.45 13.69
CA PRO A 11 10.18 -4.51 12.24
C PRO A 11 8.87 -4.10 11.55
N HIS A 12 7.73 -4.35 12.17
CA HIS A 12 6.42 -3.92 11.67
C HIS A 12 6.34 -2.40 11.58
N ASP A 13 6.71 -1.70 12.66
CA ASP A 13 6.58 -0.24 12.77
C ASP A 13 7.63 0.47 11.90
N MET A 14 8.83 -0.11 11.76
CA MET A 14 9.84 0.38 10.81
C MET A 14 9.33 0.36 9.36
N MET A 15 8.54 -0.64 8.99
CA MET A 15 7.91 -0.73 7.67
C MET A 15 6.71 0.21 7.55
N TYR A 16 5.92 0.35 8.62
CA TYR A 16 4.67 1.12 8.61
C TYR A 16 4.89 2.64 8.65
N GLY A 17 5.95 3.10 9.33
CA GLY A 17 6.30 4.52 9.45
C GLY A 17 6.40 5.29 8.12
N PRO A 18 7.24 4.85 7.16
CA PRO A 18 7.39 5.54 5.88
C PRO A 18 6.17 5.42 4.96
N GLN A 19 5.28 4.46 5.20
CA GLN A 19 4.15 4.17 4.31
C GLN A 19 3.18 5.36 4.19
N ALA A 20 2.90 6.06 5.28
CA ALA A 20 1.99 7.21 5.26
C ALA A 20 2.56 8.40 4.46
N ALA A 21 3.86 8.67 4.58
CA ALA A 21 4.54 9.72 3.83
C ALA A 21 4.56 9.40 2.32
N LEU A 22 4.95 8.16 1.98
CA LEU A 22 4.98 7.68 0.59
C LEU A 22 3.61 7.82 -0.09
N ILE A 23 2.54 7.40 0.59
CA ILE A 23 1.17 7.54 0.05
C ILE A 23 0.79 9.02 -0.09
N ALA A 24 1.13 9.87 0.88
CA ALA A 24 0.84 11.29 0.82
C ALA A 24 1.53 12.01 -0.34
N GLU A 25 2.75 11.60 -0.70
CA GLU A 25 3.53 12.18 -1.80
C GLU A 25 2.99 11.79 -3.19
N CYS A 26 2.39 10.60 -3.31
CA CYS A 26 1.77 10.14 -4.57
C CYS A 26 0.52 10.93 -5.00
N PHE A 27 -0.08 11.72 -4.10
CA PHE A 27 -1.33 12.45 -4.37
C PHE A 27 -1.20 13.95 -4.07
N THR A 28 -1.81 14.77 -4.95
CA THR A 28 -1.92 16.22 -4.72
C THR A 28 -2.76 16.52 -3.46
N PRO A 29 -2.54 17.67 -2.78
CA PRO A 29 -3.20 17.98 -1.52
C PRO A 29 -4.73 17.84 -1.55
N ARG A 30 -5.38 18.19 -2.66
CA ARG A 30 -6.84 18.11 -2.83
C ARG A 30 -7.37 16.67 -2.88
N LEU A 31 -6.59 15.74 -3.44
CA LEU A 31 -7.01 14.36 -3.66
C LEU A 31 -6.39 13.38 -2.68
N ARG A 32 -5.44 13.81 -1.84
CA ARG A 32 -4.68 12.94 -0.93
C ARG A 32 -5.55 12.04 -0.07
N TYR A 33 -6.59 12.59 0.55
CA TYR A 33 -7.48 11.83 1.43
C TYR A 33 -8.33 10.82 0.64
N SER A 34 -9.01 11.27 -0.41
CA SER A 34 -9.88 10.43 -1.22
C SER A 34 -9.10 9.35 -2.00
N GLY A 35 -7.93 9.70 -2.54
CA GLY A 35 -7.04 8.77 -3.24
C GLY A 35 -6.48 7.70 -2.31
N SER A 36 -5.97 8.09 -1.13
CA SER A 36 -5.51 7.15 -0.11
C SER A 36 -6.63 6.23 0.38
N SER A 37 -7.83 6.77 0.63
CA SER A 37 -8.98 5.96 1.07
C SER A 37 -9.44 4.99 0.00
N LEU A 38 -9.49 5.41 -1.27
CA LEU A 38 -9.84 4.52 -2.38
C LEU A 38 -8.81 3.40 -2.53
N GLY A 39 -7.52 3.72 -2.45
CA GLY A 39 -6.44 2.75 -2.44
C GLY A 39 -6.58 1.73 -1.30
N PHE A 40 -6.88 2.21 -0.08
CA PHE A 40 -7.11 1.35 1.08
C PHE A 40 -8.29 0.39 0.87
N HIS A 41 -9.41 0.88 0.36
CA HIS A 41 -10.60 0.05 0.14
C HIS A 41 -10.36 -0.98 -0.96
N LEU A 42 -9.72 -0.59 -2.07
CA LEU A 42 -9.35 -1.52 -3.14
C LEU A 42 -8.37 -2.60 -2.65
N ALA A 43 -7.34 -2.20 -1.90
CA ALA A 43 -6.40 -3.13 -1.29
C ALA A 43 -7.09 -4.09 -0.31
N SER A 44 -8.01 -3.58 0.51
CA SER A 44 -8.76 -4.39 1.48
C SER A 44 -9.66 -5.42 0.79
N ILE A 45 -10.33 -5.06 -0.29
CA ILE A 45 -11.24 -5.96 -1.02
C ILE A 45 -10.44 -7.04 -1.77
N ILE A 46 -9.35 -6.66 -2.43
CA ILE A 46 -8.60 -7.56 -3.32
C ILE A 46 -7.61 -8.44 -2.54
N ALA A 47 -6.85 -7.84 -1.62
CA ALA A 47 -5.77 -8.53 -0.90
C ALA A 47 -6.13 -8.82 0.56
N GLY A 48 -6.71 -7.86 1.27
CA GLY A 48 -6.92 -7.96 2.72
C GLY A 48 -7.91 -9.06 3.13
N GLY A 49 -9.11 -9.06 2.55
CA GLY A 49 -10.16 -10.02 2.89
C GLY A 49 -9.88 -11.46 2.44
N PRO A 50 -9.48 -11.70 1.18
CA PRO A 50 -9.26 -13.06 0.68
C PRO A 50 -8.00 -13.76 1.21
N ALA A 51 -6.97 -13.02 1.65
CA ALA A 51 -5.69 -13.60 2.07
C ALA A 51 -5.81 -14.74 3.11
N PRO A 52 -6.54 -14.60 4.24
CA PRO A 52 -6.69 -15.70 5.20
C PRO A 52 -7.49 -16.88 4.63
N LEU A 53 -8.48 -16.64 3.76
CA LEU A 53 -9.22 -17.72 3.08
C LEU A 53 -8.31 -18.50 2.13
N ILE A 54 -7.46 -17.82 1.37
CA ILE A 54 -6.48 -18.45 0.48
C ILE A 54 -5.45 -19.23 1.29
N ALA A 55 -4.89 -18.63 2.34
CA ALA A 55 -3.90 -19.29 3.19
C ALA A 55 -4.46 -20.56 3.85
N THR A 56 -5.68 -20.49 4.38
CA THR A 56 -6.36 -21.65 5.01
C THR A 56 -6.70 -22.72 3.98
N ALA A 57 -7.23 -22.36 2.80
CA ALA A 57 -7.51 -23.30 1.73
C ALA A 57 -6.23 -24.00 1.23
N LEU A 58 -5.15 -23.25 1.09
CA LEU A 58 -3.86 -23.76 0.63
C LEU A 58 -3.22 -24.71 1.66
N PHE A 59 -3.33 -24.38 2.94
CA PHE A 59 -2.92 -25.26 4.02
C PHE A 59 -3.80 -26.53 4.09
N ALA A 60 -5.12 -26.40 3.94
CA ALA A 60 -6.05 -27.53 3.95
C ALA A 60 -5.80 -28.50 2.78
N ALA A 61 -5.45 -27.98 1.60
CA ALA A 61 -5.18 -28.79 0.41
C ALA A 61 -3.81 -29.50 0.45
N THR A 62 -2.78 -28.85 1.01
CA THR A 62 -1.40 -29.37 0.98
C THR A 62 -0.96 -30.02 2.28
N GLY A 63 -1.63 -29.74 3.39
CA GLY A 63 -1.22 -30.11 4.74
C GLY A 63 0.11 -29.48 5.18
N SER A 64 0.66 -28.52 4.42
CA SER A 64 2.03 -28.02 4.58
C SER A 64 2.08 -26.50 4.65
N GLY A 65 2.82 -25.98 5.64
CA GLY A 65 3.06 -24.54 5.78
C GLY A 65 3.88 -23.94 4.64
N TYR A 66 4.63 -24.76 3.89
CA TYR A 66 5.43 -24.29 2.75
C TYR A 66 4.57 -23.69 1.65
N ALA A 67 3.35 -24.20 1.44
CA ALA A 67 2.46 -23.64 0.43
C ALA A 67 2.01 -22.22 0.82
N VAL A 68 1.70 -21.98 2.10
CA VAL A 68 1.39 -20.65 2.64
C VAL A 68 2.60 -19.72 2.53
N ALA A 69 3.81 -20.22 2.81
CA ALA A 69 5.04 -19.45 2.65
C ALA A 69 5.28 -19.02 1.20
N LEU A 70 5.01 -19.90 0.21
CA LEU A 70 5.10 -19.56 -1.21
C LEU A 70 4.07 -18.50 -1.62
N TYR A 71 2.85 -18.57 -1.07
CA TYR A 71 1.85 -17.53 -1.28
C TYR A 71 2.30 -16.17 -0.75
N ILE A 72 2.85 -16.12 0.46
CA ILE A 72 3.40 -14.88 1.06
C ILE A 72 4.59 -14.36 0.23
N LEU A 73 5.47 -15.25 -0.24
CA LEU A 73 6.60 -14.90 -1.10
C LEU A 73 6.12 -14.27 -2.42
N PHE A 74 5.08 -14.85 -3.02
CA PHE A 74 4.46 -14.28 -4.22
C PHE A 74 3.91 -12.86 -3.96
N CYS A 75 3.19 -12.66 -2.86
CA CYS A 75 2.72 -11.32 -2.47
C CYS A 75 3.88 -10.33 -2.28
N ALA A 76 4.98 -10.76 -1.66
CA ALA A 76 6.17 -9.92 -1.49
C ALA A 76 6.80 -9.49 -2.83
N ILE A 77 6.89 -10.41 -3.80
CA ILE A 77 7.39 -10.10 -5.15
C ILE A 77 6.48 -9.07 -5.84
N VAL A 78 5.16 -9.22 -5.72
CA VAL A 78 4.19 -8.26 -6.27
C VAL A 78 4.36 -6.89 -5.61
N SER A 79 4.52 -6.82 -4.29
CA SER A 79 4.75 -5.56 -3.57
C SER A 79 6.06 -4.88 -3.98
N ILE A 80 7.16 -5.62 -4.11
CA ILE A 80 8.46 -5.09 -4.56
C ILE A 80 8.34 -4.56 -5.99
N THR A 81 7.70 -5.33 -6.87
CA THR A 81 7.49 -4.94 -8.27
C THR A 81 6.67 -3.65 -8.34
N ALA A 82 5.55 -3.57 -7.63
CA ALA A 82 4.70 -2.38 -7.59
C ALA A 82 5.45 -1.14 -7.05
N THR A 83 6.23 -1.32 -5.98
CA THR A 83 7.02 -0.23 -5.39
C THR A 83 8.14 0.22 -6.34
N SER A 84 8.73 -0.70 -7.11
CA SER A 84 9.79 -0.38 -8.08
C SER A 84 9.30 0.45 -9.27
N PHE A 85 8.00 0.36 -9.60
CA PHE A 85 7.37 1.22 -10.61
C PHE A 85 6.91 2.57 -10.06
N LEU A 86 7.03 2.81 -8.75
CA LEU A 86 6.58 4.05 -8.15
C LEU A 86 7.55 5.19 -8.51
N PRO A 87 7.05 6.33 -9.06
CA PRO A 87 7.91 7.45 -9.38
C PRO A 87 8.55 8.06 -8.12
N ASP A 88 9.76 8.58 -8.26
CA ASP A 88 10.41 9.35 -7.20
C ASP A 88 9.80 10.76 -7.12
N TYR A 89 9.17 11.05 -5.99
CA TYR A 89 8.55 12.34 -5.67
C TYR A 89 9.41 13.22 -4.74
N THR A 90 10.61 12.76 -4.39
CA THR A 90 11.54 13.49 -3.51
C THR A 90 11.86 14.87 -4.08
N ASN A 91 11.66 15.93 -3.28
CA ASN A 91 11.89 17.34 -3.65
C ASN A 91 11.05 17.88 -4.82
N ARG A 92 9.99 17.18 -5.26
CA ARG A 92 9.07 17.73 -6.27
C ARG A 92 7.98 18.56 -5.60
N ASP A 93 7.63 19.69 -6.22
CA ASP A 93 6.47 20.47 -5.78
C ASP A 93 5.17 19.75 -6.18
N ILE A 94 4.63 18.99 -5.23
CA ILE A 94 3.36 18.27 -5.34
C ILE A 94 2.12 19.18 -5.23
N SER A 95 2.32 20.48 -5.03
CA SER A 95 1.25 21.49 -4.94
C SER A 95 0.85 22.04 -6.31
N GLN A 96 1.67 21.81 -7.35
CA GLN A 96 1.36 22.24 -8.72
C GLN A 96 0.28 21.35 -9.33
N GLU A 97 -0.97 21.69 -9.04
CA GLU A 97 -2.07 21.30 -9.88
C GLU A 97 -1.95 22.11 -11.18
N HIS A 98 -1.61 21.45 -12.29
CA HIS A 98 -1.57 22.09 -13.60
C HIS A 98 -2.88 22.85 -13.81
N ASP A 99 -2.77 24.16 -14.07
CA ASP A 99 -3.84 25.15 -14.19
C ASP A 99 -4.86 24.86 -15.32
N ILE A 100 -5.60 23.76 -15.23
CA ILE A 100 -6.69 23.46 -16.17
C ILE A 100 -7.95 24.25 -15.79
N ARG A 101 -8.06 24.76 -14.54
CA ARG A 101 -9.23 25.50 -14.07
C ARG A 101 -9.07 27.02 -14.03
N SER A 102 -7.84 27.57 -13.98
CA SER A 102 -7.66 29.03 -13.95
C SER A 102 -7.98 29.69 -15.31
N ALA A 103 -7.69 29.01 -16.42
CA ALA A 103 -8.05 29.49 -17.77
C ALA A 103 -9.56 29.48 -18.07
N ALA A 104 -10.35 28.63 -17.39
CA ALA A 104 -11.80 28.52 -17.62
C ALA A 104 -12.63 29.57 -16.86
N SER A 105 -12.08 30.18 -15.81
CA SER A 105 -12.76 31.22 -15.02
C SER A 105 -12.47 32.65 -15.48
N THR A 106 -11.41 32.88 -16.26
CA THR A 106 -11.10 34.18 -16.86
C THR A 106 -11.71 34.35 -18.26
N ALA A 107 -12.33 33.28 -18.81
CA ALA A 107 -12.98 33.24 -20.12
C ALA A 107 -14.52 33.26 -20.07
N ALA A 108 -15.11 33.50 -18.89
CA ALA A 108 -16.55 33.70 -18.69
C ALA A 108 -16.82 35.11 -18.16
#